data_AF-A0A3B5AJJ2-F1
#
_entry.id   AF-A0A3B5AJJ2-F1
#
_cell.length_a   1.000
_cell.length_b   1.000
_cell.length_c   1.000
_cell.angle_alpha   90.00
_cell.angle_beta   90.00
_cell.angle_gamma   90.00
#
_symmetry.space_group_name_H-M   'P 1'
#
loop_
_entity.id
_entity.type
_entity.pdbx_description
1 polymer ?
#
loop_
_entity_poly.entity_id
_entity_poly.type
_entity_poly.pdbx_seq_one_letter_code
_entity_poly.pdbx_strand_id
1 'polypeptide(L)'
;LFIEQLLSVLHHQSFIGDKEKDSPIGCDGVLFSSNTLDKCGVCQGDGSSCSRVTGNFRRGATTLGYSFITQIPEGSWDIQIIERKKSADVLAVTDQAGNFFFNGAYKVDSPQNFHAAGTVFKYRRPMDVYETGIEYIVAKGPIDQAINILVNLLPPQRVRQSSDV
;
A
#
# COMPACT_ATOMS: atom_id res chain seq x y z
N LEU A 1 7.16 15.46 -14.89
CA LEU A 1 7.29 14.03 -14.58
C LEU A 1 5.91 13.40 -14.66
N PHE A 2 5.79 12.14 -15.10
CA PHE A 2 4.53 11.40 -15.06
C PHE A 2 4.63 10.35 -13.96
N ILE A 3 3.77 10.46 -12.95
CA ILE A 3 3.64 9.47 -11.87
C ILE A 3 2.68 8.39 -12.37
N GLU A 4 3.01 7.11 -12.19
CA GLU A 4 2.13 6.00 -12.54
C GLU A 4 2.04 4.98 -11.41
N GLN A 5 0.96 5.01 -10.61
CA GLN A 5 0.74 4.03 -9.55
C GLN A 5 -0.39 3.05 -9.93
N LEU A 6 -0.21 1.77 -9.61
CA LEU A 6 -1.28 0.77 -9.59
C LEU A 6 -1.82 0.66 -8.17
N LEU A 7 -3.10 0.93 -8.01
CA LEU A 7 -3.85 0.67 -6.80
C LEU A 7 -4.70 -0.59 -7.00
N SER A 8 -4.66 -1.51 -6.06
CA SER A 8 -5.56 -2.65 -5.96
C SER A 8 -6.00 -2.77 -4.50
N VAL A 9 -7.31 -2.82 -4.27
CA VAL A 9 -7.90 -2.93 -2.93
C VAL A 9 -9.08 -3.90 -3.00
N LEU A 10 -9.21 -4.79 -2.00
CA LEU A 10 -10.43 -5.56 -1.80
C LEU A 10 -11.35 -4.80 -0.83
N HIS A 11 -12.65 -4.79 -1.17
CA HIS A 11 -13.69 -4.22 -0.32
C HIS A 11 -14.78 -5.26 -0.13
N HIS A 12 -15.11 -5.56 1.13
CA HIS A 12 -16.19 -6.49 1.47
C HIS A 12 -17.55 -5.85 1.23
N GLN A 13 -18.49 -6.63 0.69
CA GLN A 13 -19.91 -6.22 0.62
C GLN A 13 -20.64 -6.49 1.94
N SER A 14 -20.01 -7.20 2.88
CA SER A 14 -20.48 -7.42 4.26
C SER A 14 -19.27 -7.74 5.16
N PHE A 15 -19.16 -7.08 6.31
CA PHE A 15 -18.05 -7.25 7.28
C PHE A 15 -17.94 -8.73 7.71
N ILE A 16 -16.82 -9.38 7.40
CA ILE A 16 -16.46 -10.70 7.96
C ILE A 16 -15.12 -10.50 8.63
N GLY A 17 -15.16 -10.47 9.97
CA GLY A 17 -13.97 -10.31 10.79
C GLY A 17 -13.40 -11.68 11.12
N ASP A 18 -12.52 -12.20 10.27
CA ASP A 18 -11.71 -13.37 10.61
C ASP A 18 -10.24 -13.05 10.38
N LYS A 19 -9.50 -13.02 11.49
CA LYS A 19 -8.04 -12.99 11.51
C LYS A 19 -7.58 -14.43 11.62
N GLU A 20 -6.83 -14.93 10.64
CA GLU A 20 -5.89 -16.00 10.97
C GLU A 20 -4.57 -15.92 10.20
N LYS A 21 -3.53 -16.25 10.95
CA LYS A 21 -2.10 -16.13 10.70
C LYS A 21 -1.58 -17.55 10.52
N ASP A 22 -0.72 -17.75 9.51
CA ASP A 22 -0.04 -19.00 9.15
C ASP A 22 0.16 -19.98 10.32
N SER A 23 -0.70 -21.00 10.39
CA SER A 23 -0.56 -22.19 11.22
C SER A 23 -1.12 -23.40 10.45
N PRO A 24 -0.71 -24.65 10.77
CA PRO A 24 -1.21 -25.87 10.13
C PRO A 24 -2.67 -26.20 10.53
N ILE A 25 -3.42 -25.18 10.93
CA ILE A 25 -4.82 -25.22 11.34
C ILE A 25 -5.60 -24.73 10.11
N GLY A 26 -6.58 -25.52 9.66
CA GLY A 26 -7.50 -25.07 8.61
C GLY A 26 -8.28 -23.84 9.06
N CYS A 27 -8.86 -23.10 8.13
CA CYS A 27 -9.61 -21.88 8.46
C CYS A 27 -10.84 -22.10 9.37
N ASP A 28 -11.19 -23.36 9.61
CA ASP A 28 -12.24 -23.84 10.51
C ASP A 28 -11.74 -24.10 11.94
N GLY A 29 -10.48 -23.80 12.23
CA GLY A 29 -9.85 -24.04 13.52
C GLY A 29 -9.39 -25.49 13.73
N VAL A 30 -9.44 -26.35 12.71
CA VAL A 30 -9.12 -27.78 12.82
C VAL A 30 -7.71 -28.07 12.30
N LEU A 31 -6.86 -28.69 13.13
CA LEU A 31 -5.51 -29.12 12.75
C LEU A 31 -5.55 -30.08 11.56
N PHE A 32 -4.69 -29.83 10.57
CA PHE A 32 -4.59 -30.62 9.33
C PHE A 32 -5.88 -30.69 8.49
N SER A 33 -6.84 -29.79 8.73
CA SER A 33 -8.00 -29.63 7.85
C SER A 33 -7.55 -29.08 6.50
N SER A 34 -8.16 -29.57 5.42
CA SER A 34 -7.96 -29.04 4.07
C SER A 34 -8.76 -27.77 3.82
N ASN A 35 -9.45 -27.24 4.83
CA ASN A 35 -10.27 -26.05 4.71
C ASN A 35 -9.40 -24.80 4.64
N THR A 36 -9.55 -24.05 3.55
CA THR A 36 -8.79 -22.83 3.27
C THR A 36 -9.71 -21.62 3.19
N LEU A 37 -9.18 -20.45 3.55
CA LEU A 37 -9.84 -19.18 3.30
C LEU A 37 -10.00 -18.96 1.79
N ASP A 38 -11.13 -18.40 1.38
CA ASP A 38 -11.34 -17.95 0.01
C ASP A 38 -10.57 -16.64 -0.28
N LYS A 39 -10.69 -16.12 -1.51
CA LYS A 39 -10.11 -14.82 -1.91
C LYS A 39 -10.70 -13.62 -1.16
N CYS A 40 -11.71 -13.85 -0.33
CA CYS A 40 -12.39 -12.89 0.52
C CYS A 40 -12.04 -13.06 2.00
N GLY A 41 -11.15 -13.99 2.36
CA GLY A 41 -10.83 -14.25 3.77
C GLY A 41 -11.95 -14.98 4.52
N VAL A 42 -12.89 -15.62 3.82
CA VAL A 42 -13.98 -16.41 4.39
C VAL A 42 -13.64 -17.89 4.30
N CYS A 43 -13.76 -18.62 5.41
CA CYS A 43 -13.49 -20.06 5.40
C CYS A 43 -14.51 -20.80 4.52
N GLN A 44 -14.02 -21.58 3.55
CA GLN A 44 -14.89 -22.30 2.58
C GLN A 44 -15.87 -21.36 1.82
N GLY A 45 -15.52 -20.08 1.69
CA GLY A 45 -16.32 -19.12 0.93
C GLY A 45 -16.24 -19.32 -0.58
N ASP A 46 -17.22 -18.78 -1.30
CA ASP A 46 -17.29 -18.83 -2.77
C ASP A 46 -16.64 -17.59 -3.43
N GLY A 47 -16.09 -16.68 -2.64
CA GLY A 47 -15.46 -15.45 -3.12
C GLY A 47 -16.44 -14.39 -3.63
N SER A 48 -17.74 -14.48 -3.31
CA SER A 48 -18.74 -13.47 -3.68
C SER A 48 -18.91 -12.34 -2.66
N SER A 49 -18.41 -12.51 -1.44
CA SER A 49 -18.58 -11.57 -0.32
C SER A 49 -17.70 -10.31 -0.40
N CYS A 50 -16.82 -10.22 -1.39
CA CYS A 50 -15.92 -9.10 -1.61
C CYS A 50 -15.71 -8.80 -3.10
N SER A 51 -15.37 -7.55 -3.40
CA SER A 51 -15.04 -7.11 -4.75
C SER A 51 -13.67 -6.42 -4.78
N ARG A 52 -12.92 -6.64 -5.87
CA ARG A 52 -11.62 -6.00 -6.07
C ARG A 52 -11.79 -4.74 -6.90
N VAL A 53 -11.33 -3.61 -6.35
CA VAL A 53 -11.26 -2.33 -7.04
C VAL A 53 -9.80 -2.09 -7.44
N THR A 54 -9.57 -1.90 -8.73
CA THR A 54 -8.24 -1.58 -9.27
C THR A 54 -8.27 -0.24 -9.99
N GLY A 55 -7.25 0.58 -9.79
CA GLY A 55 -7.13 1.90 -10.41
C GLY A 55 -5.72 2.18 -10.92
N ASN A 56 -5.61 3.01 -11.97
CA ASN A 56 -4.34 3.58 -12.40
C ASN A 56 -4.35 5.08 -12.11
N PHE A 57 -3.44 5.53 -11.25
CA PHE A 57 -3.22 6.95 -11.08
C PHE A 57 -2.11 7.42 -11.99
N ARG A 58 -2.46 8.25 -12.97
CA ARG A 58 -1.52 8.94 -13.86
C ARG A 58 -1.71 10.44 -13.72
N ARG A 59 -0.70 11.14 -13.19
CA ARG A 59 -0.72 12.61 -13.13
C ARG A 59 0.61 13.19 -13.57
N GLY A 60 0.53 14.17 -14.48
CA GLY A 60 1.63 15.07 -14.77
C GLY A 60 1.68 16.12 -13.67
N ALA A 61 2.46 15.90 -12.63
CA ALA A 61 2.59 16.85 -11.56
C ALA A 61 3.70 17.87 -11.86
N THR A 62 3.36 19.15 -11.75
CA THR A 62 4.24 20.29 -12.03
C THR A 62 4.72 20.99 -10.76
N THR A 63 4.10 20.71 -9.62
CA THR A 63 4.44 21.32 -8.32
C THR A 63 5.08 20.29 -7.40
N LEU A 64 6.22 20.65 -6.78
CA LEU A 64 6.91 19.81 -5.80
C LEU A 64 6.08 19.67 -4.51
N GLY A 65 6.34 18.60 -3.75
CA GLY A 65 5.66 18.30 -2.49
C GLY A 65 4.55 17.25 -2.61
N TYR A 66 3.68 17.18 -1.60
CA TYR A 66 2.65 16.14 -1.51
C TYR A 66 1.47 16.40 -2.45
N SER A 67 1.21 15.45 -3.35
CA SER A 67 -0.02 15.40 -4.15
C SER A 67 -0.89 14.23 -3.69
N PHE A 68 -2.19 14.49 -3.51
CA PHE A 68 -3.18 13.45 -3.26
C PHE A 68 -3.31 12.50 -4.46
N ILE A 69 -3.38 11.19 -4.18
CA ILE A 69 -3.65 10.14 -5.16
C ILE A 69 -5.09 9.66 -5.02
N THR A 70 -5.44 9.12 -3.85
CA THR A 70 -6.74 8.53 -3.58
C THR A 70 -6.96 8.38 -2.08
N GLN A 71 -8.22 8.20 -1.68
CA GLN A 71 -8.60 7.73 -0.36
C GLN A 71 -8.95 6.24 -0.44
N ILE A 72 -8.57 5.48 0.57
CA ILE A 72 -8.98 4.08 0.76
C ILE A 72 -9.95 4.08 1.95
N PRO A 73 -11.20 3.62 1.77
CA PRO A 73 -12.22 3.65 2.82
C PRO A 73 -11.96 2.59 3.90
N GLU A 74 -12.51 2.84 5.09
CA GLU A 74 -12.57 1.87 6.19
C GLU A 74 -13.13 0.51 5.71
N GLY A 75 -12.65 -0.58 6.31
CA GLY A 75 -13.05 -1.95 5.97
C GLY A 75 -12.34 -2.53 4.74
N SER A 76 -11.51 -1.73 4.05
CA SER A 76 -10.68 -2.21 2.96
C SER A 76 -9.55 -3.12 3.43
N TRP A 77 -9.26 -4.15 2.64
CA TRP A 77 -8.27 -5.18 2.95
C TRP A 77 -7.55 -5.63 1.65
N ASP A 78 -6.49 -6.44 1.78
CA ASP A 78 -5.53 -6.75 0.69
C ASP A 78 -5.15 -5.54 -0.17
N ILE A 79 -4.73 -4.48 0.51
CA ILE A 79 -4.35 -3.19 -0.09
C ILE A 79 -2.99 -3.35 -0.75
N GLN A 80 -2.87 -2.94 -2.01
CA GLN A 80 -1.63 -2.93 -2.77
C GLN A 80 -1.52 -1.62 -3.57
N ILE A 81 -0.45 -0.89 -3.33
CA ILE A 81 -0.10 0.35 -4.03
C ILE A 81 1.31 0.16 -4.56
N ILE A 82 1.45 0.09 -5.87
CA ILE A 82 2.69 -0.30 -6.54
C ILE A 82 3.05 0.75 -7.57
N GLU A 83 4.30 1.19 -7.55
CA GLU A 83 4.85 2.06 -8.59
C GLU A 83 5.04 1.30 -9.91
N ARG A 84 4.44 1.79 -10.99
CA ARG A 84 4.58 1.17 -12.32
C ARG A 84 5.74 1.71 -13.12
N LYS A 85 6.11 2.97 -12.88
CA LYS A 85 7.22 3.63 -13.55
C LYS A 85 8.13 4.20 -12.50
N LYS A 86 9.37 3.70 -12.47
CA LYS A 86 10.42 4.17 -11.59
C LYS A 86 10.51 5.69 -11.59
N SER A 87 10.44 6.26 -10.40
CA SER A 87 10.60 7.68 -10.15
C SER A 87 11.38 7.91 -8.86
N ALA A 88 11.82 9.15 -8.66
CA ALA A 88 12.37 9.57 -7.38
C ALA A 88 11.25 9.92 -6.38
N ASP A 89 9.98 9.90 -6.80
CA ASP A 89 8.85 10.29 -5.98
C ASP A 89 8.60 9.24 -4.89
N VAL A 90 7.97 9.65 -3.78
CA VAL A 90 7.83 8.81 -2.58
C VAL A 90 6.36 8.71 -2.18
N LEU A 91 5.82 7.50 -2.07
CA LEU A 91 4.49 7.25 -1.53
C LEU A 91 4.42 7.64 -0.05
N ALA A 92 3.33 8.30 0.34
CA ALA A 92 3.05 8.67 1.72
C ALA A 92 1.62 8.31 2.11
N VAL A 93 1.41 8.10 3.42
CA VAL A 93 0.12 7.67 3.97
C VAL A 93 -0.27 8.62 5.10
N THR A 94 -1.49 9.14 5.04
CA THR A 94 -2.07 9.97 6.11
C THR A 94 -3.44 9.44 6.53
N ASP A 95 -3.92 9.90 7.68
CA ASP A 95 -5.35 9.85 7.99
C ASP A 95 -6.14 10.88 7.14
N GLN A 96 -7.46 10.95 7.37
CA GLN A 96 -8.34 11.90 6.69
C GLN A 96 -8.09 13.36 7.09
N ALA A 97 -7.53 13.63 8.27
CA ALA A 97 -7.20 14.96 8.76
C ALA A 97 -5.85 15.47 8.22
N GLY A 98 -5.05 14.61 7.58
CA GLY A 98 -3.74 14.93 7.02
C GLY A 98 -2.58 14.64 7.97
N ASN A 99 -2.82 13.95 9.10
CA ASN A 99 -1.74 13.48 9.97
C ASN A 99 -1.04 12.29 9.32
N PHE A 100 0.29 12.35 9.23
CA PHE A 100 1.08 11.32 8.58
C PHE A 100 1.21 10.06 9.44
N PHE A 101 0.89 8.92 8.83
CA PHE A 101 1.30 7.62 9.34
C PHE A 101 2.72 7.25 8.88
N PHE A 102 3.09 7.66 7.65
CA PHE A 102 4.36 7.27 7.05
C PHE A 102 4.83 8.24 5.95
N ASN A 103 6.15 8.42 5.79
CA ASN A 103 6.78 9.31 4.81
C ASN A 103 6.24 10.75 4.89
N GLY A 104 6.16 11.28 6.11
CA GLY A 104 5.60 12.59 6.43
C GLY A 104 6.63 13.69 6.71
N ALA A 105 6.14 14.92 6.82
CA ALA A 105 6.94 16.08 7.25
C ALA A 105 8.26 16.27 6.44
N TYR A 106 8.22 15.98 5.14
CA TYR A 106 9.37 16.06 4.22
C TYR A 106 10.53 15.12 4.57
N LYS A 107 10.27 14.10 5.40
CA LYS A 107 11.22 13.03 5.70
C LYS A 107 10.80 11.76 4.97
N VAL A 108 11.81 11.06 4.46
CA VAL A 108 11.64 9.73 3.85
C VAL A 108 12.10 8.71 4.87
N ASP A 109 11.16 7.90 5.34
CA ASP A 109 11.41 6.82 6.28
C ASP A 109 12.10 5.66 5.56
N SER A 110 12.96 4.93 6.29
CA SER A 110 13.59 3.73 5.74
C SER A 110 12.55 2.62 5.46
N PRO A 111 12.77 1.76 4.46
CA PRO A 111 11.90 0.61 4.19
C PRO A 111 11.62 -0.23 5.44
N GLN A 112 10.36 -0.29 5.87
CA GLN A 112 9.98 -1.00 7.10
C GLN A 112 8.51 -1.47 7.07
N ASN A 113 8.13 -2.21 8.11
CA ASN A 113 6.73 -2.44 8.42
C ASN A 113 6.29 -1.37 9.43
N PHE A 114 5.09 -0.83 9.29
CA PHE A 114 4.57 0.21 10.17
C PHE A 114 3.09 -0.03 10.49
N HIS A 115 2.64 0.49 11.63
CA HIS A 115 1.24 0.41 12.06
C HIS A 115 0.46 1.63 11.56
N ALA A 116 -0.68 1.40 10.94
CA ALA A 116 -1.62 2.44 10.52
C ALA A 116 -3.02 1.87 10.41
N ALA A 117 -4.04 2.65 10.80
CA ALA A 117 -5.46 2.28 10.70
C ALA A 117 -5.75 0.82 11.10
N GLY A 118 -5.34 0.43 12.32
CA GLY A 118 -5.67 -0.89 12.89
C GLY A 118 -4.90 -2.09 12.32
N THR A 119 -4.01 -1.89 11.33
CA THR A 119 -3.26 -2.98 10.69
C THR A 119 -1.78 -2.65 10.50
N VAL A 120 -1.00 -3.65 10.07
CA VAL A 120 0.39 -3.51 9.67
C VAL A 120 0.48 -3.33 8.16
N PHE A 121 1.15 -2.26 7.76
CA PHE A 121 1.56 -1.99 6.39
C PHE A 121 3.03 -2.39 6.20
N LYS A 122 3.36 -2.85 4.99
CA LYS A 122 4.71 -3.14 4.55
C LYS A 122 5.08 -2.13 3.46
N TYR A 123 6.07 -1.29 3.74
CA TYR A 123 6.64 -0.37 2.77
C TYR A 123 8.01 -0.85 2.31
N ARG A 124 8.22 -0.92 1.00
CA ARG A 124 9.54 -1.18 0.43
C ARG A 124 9.82 -0.24 -0.73
N ARG A 125 11.09 0.12 -0.85
CA ARG A 125 11.62 1.00 -1.86
C ARG A 125 13.07 0.58 -2.14
N PRO A 126 13.53 0.56 -3.40
CA PRO A 126 14.95 0.46 -3.72
C PRO A 126 15.74 1.61 -3.08
N MET A 127 16.99 1.37 -2.68
CA MET A 127 17.84 2.43 -2.12
C MET A 127 18.35 3.35 -3.22
N ASP A 128 18.51 2.82 -4.44
CA ASP A 128 18.84 3.56 -5.66
C ASP A 128 17.74 3.38 -6.72
N VAL A 129 17.40 4.44 -7.46
CA VAL A 129 16.48 4.38 -8.60
C VAL A 129 17.01 3.45 -9.71
N TYR A 130 18.33 3.30 -9.81
CA TYR A 130 18.98 2.39 -10.76
C TYR A 130 18.97 0.92 -10.32
N GLU A 131 18.78 0.63 -9.02
CA GLU A 131 18.63 -0.74 -8.51
C GLU A 131 17.37 -1.42 -9.07
N THR A 132 17.40 -2.74 -9.16
CA THR A 132 16.24 -3.52 -9.60
C THR A 132 15.14 -3.46 -8.52
N GLY A 133 13.95 -2.98 -8.89
CA GLY A 133 12.82 -2.86 -7.98
C GLY A 133 11.97 -1.61 -8.24
N ILE A 134 10.86 -1.52 -7.50
CA ILE A 134 9.87 -0.45 -7.55
C ILE A 134 9.39 -0.15 -6.14
N GLU A 135 8.95 1.07 -5.89
CA GLU A 135 8.32 1.40 -4.61
C GLU A 135 6.95 0.71 -4.48
N TYR A 136 6.65 0.17 -3.29
CA TYR A 136 5.32 -0.35 -2.98
C TYR A 136 4.93 -0.23 -1.50
N ILE A 137 3.63 -0.12 -1.29
CA ILE A 137 2.95 -0.24 0.01
C ILE A 137 1.92 -1.36 -0.11
N VAL A 138 1.97 -2.31 0.82
CA VAL A 138 0.94 -3.37 0.91
C VAL A 138 0.46 -3.55 2.35
N ALA A 139 -0.80 -3.91 2.53
CA ALA A 139 -1.36 -4.29 3.83
C ALA A 139 -2.42 -5.37 3.66
N LYS A 140 -2.50 -6.28 4.63
CA LYS A 140 -3.55 -7.30 4.65
C LYS A 140 -4.89 -6.76 5.14
N GLY A 141 -4.88 -5.77 6.05
CA GLY A 141 -6.10 -5.16 6.56
C GLY A 141 -6.86 -6.07 7.55
N PRO A 142 -8.16 -5.82 7.75
CA PRO A 142 -8.88 -4.63 7.29
C PRO A 142 -8.34 -3.36 7.96
N ILE A 143 -8.52 -2.21 7.31
CA ILE A 143 -8.27 -0.91 7.96
C ILE A 143 -9.50 -0.48 8.76
N ASP A 144 -9.29 0.03 9.97
CA ASP A 144 -10.36 0.48 10.90
C ASP A 144 -10.73 1.96 10.77
N GLN A 145 -10.06 2.69 9.87
CA GLN A 145 -10.39 4.04 9.48
C GLN A 145 -9.91 4.28 8.04
N ALA A 146 -10.52 5.26 7.36
CA ALA A 146 -10.08 5.65 6.04
C ALA A 146 -8.69 6.29 6.07
N ILE A 147 -7.90 6.02 5.02
CA ILE A 147 -6.54 6.56 4.84
C ILE A 147 -6.43 7.27 3.49
N ASN A 148 -5.58 8.29 3.43
CA ASN A 148 -5.23 8.94 2.18
C ASN A 148 -3.86 8.48 1.71
N ILE A 149 -3.75 8.20 0.41
CA ILE A 149 -2.50 7.90 -0.27
C ILE A 149 -2.06 9.16 -0.99
N LEU A 150 -0.83 9.56 -0.75
CA LEU A 150 -0.19 10.71 -1.36
C LEU A 150 1.10 10.28 -2.02
N VAL A 151 1.61 11.15 -2.89
CA VAL A 151 2.95 11.05 -3.45
C VAL A 151 3.68 12.36 -3.19
N ASN A 152 4.86 12.26 -2.56
CA ASN A 152 5.77 13.37 -2.37
C ASN A 152 6.69 13.48 -3.58
N LEU A 153 6.51 14.56 -4.33
CA LEU A 153 7.27 14.88 -5.52
C LEU A 153 8.58 15.52 -5.13
N LEU A 154 9.67 14.76 -5.32
CA LEU A 154 11.01 15.22 -5.02
C LEU A 154 11.59 15.97 -6.22
N PRO A 155 12.43 17.00 -5.99
CA PRO A 155 13.16 17.62 -7.07
C PRO A 155 14.03 16.56 -7.80
N PRO A 156 14.30 16.75 -9.10
CA PRO A 156 15.19 15.86 -9.83
C PRO A 156 16.52 15.73 -9.07
N GLN A 157 16.93 14.50 -8.79
CA GLN A 157 18.24 14.22 -8.22
C GLN A 157 19.28 14.79 -9.20
N ARG A 158 19.97 15.87 -8.82
CA ARG A 158 21.15 16.33 -9.56
C ARG A 158 22.19 15.24 -9.41
N VAL A 159 22.44 14.49 -10.48
CA VAL A 159 23.60 13.60 -10.58
C VAL A 159 24.80 14.48 -10.24
N ARG A 160 25.49 14.20 -9.13
CA ARG A 160 26.84 14.72 -8.95
C ARG A 160 27.65 14.08 -10.08
N GLN A 161 27.90 14.82 -11.16
CA GLN A 161 28.98 14.43 -12.05
C GLN A 161 30.22 14.46 -11.18
N SER A 162 30.78 13.28 -10.91
CA SER A 162 32.15 13.14 -10.46
C SER A 162 33.04 13.59 -11.61
N SER A 163 33.18 14.90 -11.75
CA SER A 163 34.20 15.53 -12.58
C SER A 163 34.84 16.58 -11.69
N ASP A 164 35.78 16.13 -10.86
CA ASP A 164 36.87 16.90 -10.26
C ASP A 164 37.73 15.93 -9.42
N VAL A 165 38.60 15.16 -10.08
CA VAL A 165 40.05 14.96 -9.79
C VAL A 165 40.71 14.49 -11.08
#